data_AF-A0A4Y2P3R9-F1
#
_entry.id   AF-A0A4Y2P3R9-F1
#
_cell.length_a   1.000
_cell.length_b   1.000
_cell.length_c   1.000
_cell.angle_alpha   90.00
_cell.angle_beta   90.00
_cell.angle_gamma   90.00
#
_symmetry.space_group_name_H-M   'P 1'
#
loop_
_entity.id
_entity.type
_entity.pdbx_description
1 polymer ?
#
loop_
_entity_poly.entity_id
_entity_poly.type
_entity_poly.pdbx_seq_one_letter_code
_entity_poly.pdbx_strand_id
1 'polypeptide(L)'
;MEKLLMVWVTEKQLKGDTLTQGIICEKARAIYGDLLNQTPRTSTDEASEDSFKASRGWFDNFRKRTGIHSVSGMVRQQVRM
;
A
#
# COMPACT_ATOMS: atom_id res chain seq x y z
N MET A 1 -5.60 3.34 3.93
CA MET A 1 -4.40 3.29 3.07
C MET A 1 -4.32 2.01 2.24
N GLU A 2 -4.21 0.81 2.84
CA GLU A 2 -3.96 -0.45 2.11
C GLU A 2 -4.97 -0.75 0.98
N LYS A 3 -6.24 -0.39 1.13
CA LYS A 3 -7.26 -0.53 0.07
C LYS A 3 -6.94 0.31 -1.17
N LEU A 4 -6.53 1.57 -0.99
CA LEU A 4 -6.12 2.45 -2.10
C LEU A 4 -4.84 1.95 -2.77
N LEU A 5 -3.91 1.42 -1.96
CA LEU A 5 -2.71 0.79 -2.46
C LEU A 5 -3.04 -0.43 -3.33
N MET A 6 -4.01 -1.26 -2.92
CA MET A 6 -4.46 -2.42 -3.70
C MET A 6 -5.07 -2.06 -5.04
N VAL A 7 -5.92 -1.02 -5.09
CA VAL A 7 -6.47 -0.52 -6.36
C VAL A 7 -5.33 -0.12 -7.30
N TRP A 8 -4.40 0.70 -6.80
CA TRP A 8 -3.25 1.13 -7.57
C TRP A 8 -2.34 -0.03 -8.03
N VAL A 9 -2.06 -1.00 -7.17
CA VAL A 9 -1.29 -2.21 -7.53
C VAL A 9 -1.98 -2.98 -8.65
N THR A 10 -3.30 -3.13 -8.56
CA THR A 10 -4.09 -3.84 -9.57
C THR A 10 -4.06 -3.12 -10.92
N GLU A 11 -4.26 -1.80 -10.93
CA GLU A 11 -4.17 -0.99 -12.16
C GLU A 11 -2.80 -1.08 -12.83
N LYS A 12 -1.74 -1.09 -12.03
CA LYS A 12 -0.36 -1.21 -12.51
C LYS A 12 -0.09 -2.59 -13.11
N GLN A 13 -0.54 -3.65 -12.45
CA GLN A 13 -0.43 -5.01 -12.99
C GLN A 13 -1.25 -5.20 -14.27
N LEU A 14 -2.44 -4.61 -14.37
CA LEU A 14 -3.25 -4.66 -15.60
C LEU A 14 -2.55 -4.01 -16.80
N LYS A 15 -1.67 -3.04 -16.55
CA LYS A 15 -0.84 -2.40 -17.59
C LYS A 15 0.43 -3.19 -17.91
N GLY A 16 0.70 -4.27 -17.18
CA GLY A 16 1.94 -5.03 -17.29
C GLY A 16 3.14 -4.38 -16.57
N ASP A 17 2.91 -3.39 -15.70
CA ASP A 17 3.98 -2.74 -14.95
C ASP A 17 4.58 -3.73 -13.93
N THR A 18 5.90 -3.78 -13.86
CA THR A 18 6.60 -4.55 -12.81
C THR A 18 6.65 -3.72 -11.53
N LEU A 19 6.01 -4.21 -10.47
CA LEU A 19 5.99 -3.55 -9.16
C LEU A 19 6.95 -4.23 -8.19
N THR A 20 8.04 -3.55 -7.84
CA THR A 20 8.97 -4.01 -6.81
C THR A 20 8.47 -3.65 -5.41
N GLN A 21 9.03 -4.27 -4.38
CA GLN A 21 8.73 -3.90 -2.98
C GLN A 21 8.95 -2.40 -2.75
N GLY A 22 10.07 -1.84 -3.22
CA GLY A 22 10.41 -0.43 -3.01
C GLY A 22 9.33 0.50 -3.55
N ILE A 23 8.88 0.24 -4.78
CA ILE A 23 7.81 0.98 -5.45
C ILE A 23 6.50 0.91 -4.64
N ILE A 24 6.13 -0.27 -4.14
CA ILE A 24 4.91 -0.46 -3.34
C ILE A 24 5.03 0.28 -1.99
N CYS A 25 6.18 0.18 -1.32
CA CYS A 25 6.42 0.86 -0.05
C CYS A 25 6.44 2.39 -0.18
N GLU A 26 6.98 2.92 -1.28
CA GLU A 26 6.91 4.35 -1.61
C GLU A 26 5.49 4.82 -1.83
N LYS A 27 4.72 4.10 -2.65
CA LYS A 27 3.32 4.46 -2.92
C LYS A 27 2.48 4.40 -1.65
N ALA A 28 2.72 3.40 -0.80
CA ALA A 28 2.07 3.24 0.49
C ALA A 28 2.29 4.46 1.39
N ARG A 29 3.54 4.95 1.47
CA ARG A 29 3.90 6.17 2.22
C ARG A 29 3.21 7.41 1.68
N ALA A 30 3.18 7.56 0.34
CA ALA A 30 2.49 8.68 -0.30
C ALA A 30 0.99 8.71 0.05
N ILE A 31 0.30 7.57 -0.12
CA ILE A 31 -1.14 7.46 0.22
C ILE A 31 -1.37 7.73 1.71
N TYR A 32 -0.48 7.27 2.59
CA TYR A 32 -0.59 7.54 4.02
C TYR A 32 -0.48 9.04 4.33
N GLY A 33 0.50 9.74 3.73
CA GLY A 33 0.65 11.19 3.84
C GLY A 33 -0.57 11.97 3.33
N ASP A 34 -1.10 11.57 2.17
CA ASP A 34 -2.28 12.21 1.58
C ASP A 34 -3.53 12.08 2.47
N LEU A 35 -3.68 10.94 3.16
CA LEU A 35 -4.78 10.71 4.10
C LEU A 35 -4.65 11.57 5.36
N LEU A 36 -3.43 11.71 5.90
CA LEU A 36 -3.17 12.58 7.04
C LEU A 36 -3.48 14.04 6.73
N ASN A 37 -3.13 14.51 5.53
CA ASN A 37 -3.42 15.88 5.09
C ASN A 37 -4.91 16.16 4.86
N GLN A 38 -5.73 15.12 4.66
CA GLN A 38 -7.17 15.23 4.45
C GLN A 38 -7.99 15.17 5.74
N THR A 39 -7.40 14.77 6.87
CA THR A 39 -8.10 14.75 8.15
C THR A 39 -7.91 16.11 8.83
N PRO A 40 -8.98 16.90 9.10
CA PRO A 40 -8.84 18.11 9.90
C PRO A 40 -8.29 17.69 11.26
N ARG A 41 -7.11 18.21 11.63
CA ARG A 41 -6.47 17.94 12.93
C ARG A 41 -7.42 18.35 14.06
N THR A 42 -8.29 17.46 14.51
CA THR A 42 -8.96 17.59 15.80
C THR A 42 -7.92 17.27 16.85
N SER A 43 -7.64 18.28 17.67
CA SER A 43 -6.71 18.35 18.79
C SER A 43 -6.08 17.05 19.30
N THR A 44 -4.75 17.11 19.47
CA THR A 44 -3.97 16.25 20.36
C THR A 44 -3.88 14.79 19.93
N ASP A 45 -3.15 14.54 18.85
CA ASP A 45 -2.31 13.35 18.78
C ASP A 45 -0.94 13.82 18.27
N GLU A 46 0.04 13.70 19.14
CA GLU A 46 1.44 14.06 18.95
C GLU A 46 1.95 13.47 17.63
N ALA A 47 1.99 14.29 16.59
CA ALA A 47 2.82 13.94 15.44
C ALA A 47 4.27 14.02 15.92
N SER A 48 4.91 12.88 16.23
CA SER A 48 6.36 12.68 16.04
C SER A 48 6.81 11.30 16.56
N GLU A 49 7.09 10.39 15.62
CA GLU A 49 8.20 9.39 15.60
C GLU A 49 7.78 8.09 14.86
N ASP A 50 6.52 7.68 14.97
CA ASP A 50 5.93 6.48 14.34
C ASP A 50 5.30 6.72 12.95
N SER A 51 5.97 7.53 12.13
CA SER A 51 5.64 7.65 10.69
C SER A 51 5.51 6.26 10.06
N PHE A 52 4.46 6.03 9.27
CA PHE A 52 4.24 4.77 8.55
C PHE A 52 5.50 4.39 7.72
N LYS A 53 6.31 3.46 8.25
CA LYS A 53 7.64 3.15 7.68
C LYS A 53 7.59 2.32 6.39
N ALA A 54 6.43 1.74 6.07
CA ALA A 54 6.31 0.73 5.02
C ALA A 54 7.40 -0.35 5.13
N SER A 55 7.64 -0.84 6.35
CA SER A 55 8.74 -1.78 6.65
C SER A 55 8.59 -3.09 5.89
N ARG A 56 9.67 -3.91 5.87
CA ARG A 56 9.62 -5.24 5.27
C ARG A 56 8.52 -6.11 5.89
N GLY A 57 8.40 -6.11 7.22
CA GLY A 57 7.37 -6.86 7.93
C GLY A 57 5.95 -6.39 7.60
N TRP A 58 5.75 -5.08 7.45
CA TRP A 58 4.47 -4.56 6.98
C TRP A 58 4.15 -5.04 5.55
N PHE A 59 5.12 -4.95 4.62
CA PHE A 59 4.93 -5.38 3.24
C PHE A 59 4.62 -6.88 3.14
N ASP A 60 5.30 -7.71 3.92
CA ASP A 60 5.05 -9.16 3.95
C ASP A 60 3.64 -9.47 4.48
N ASN A 61 3.16 -8.74 5.50
CA ASN A 61 1.79 -8.84 5.99
C ASN A 61 0.77 -8.36 4.95
N PHE A 62 1.04 -7.24 4.28
CA PHE A 62 0.22 -6.73 3.19
C PHE A 62 0.07 -7.78 2.08
N ARG A 63 1.17 -8.42 1.66
CA ARG A 63 1.15 -9.50 0.66
C ARG A 63 0.33 -10.70 1.10
N LYS A 64 0.50 -11.15 2.35
CA LYS A 64 -0.28 -12.27 2.92
C LYS A 64 -1.78 -11.97 2.90
N ARG A 65 -2.18 -10.76 3.29
CA ARG A 65 -3.60 -10.35 3.35
C ARG A 65 -4.23 -10.21 1.96
N THR A 66 -3.43 -9.94 0.95
CA THR A 66 -3.89 -9.60 -0.40
C THR A 66 -3.72 -10.75 -1.39
N GLY A 67 -3.09 -11.86 -0.98
CA GLY A 67 -2.82 -13.01 -1.86
C GLY A 67 -1.76 -12.71 -2.92
N ILE A 68 -0.90 -11.72 -2.69
CA ILE A 68 0.12 -11.27 -3.66
C ILE A 68 1.34 -12.22 -3.55
N HIS A 69 1.33 -13.34 -4.30
CA HIS A 69 2.25 -14.47 -4.10
C HIS A 69 3.65 -14.40 -4.77
N SER A 70 3.87 -13.76 -5.93
CA SER A 70 5.23 -13.60 -6.51
C SER A 70 5.42 -12.36 -7.39
N VAL A 71 6.41 -11.50 -7.10
CA VAL A 71 6.73 -10.25 -7.84
C VAL A 71 7.15 -10.48 -9.31
N SER A 72 7.12 -11.72 -9.81
CA SER A 72 7.44 -12.07 -11.20
C SER A 72 6.21 -12.37 -12.08
N GLY A 73 5.00 -12.10 -11.61
CA GLY A 73 3.78 -12.25 -12.41
C GLY A 73 2.62 -12.72 -11.55
N MET A 74 1.70 -11.82 -11.20
CA MET A 74 0.54 -12.19 -10.39
C MET A 74 -0.73 -12.11 -11.21
N VAL A 75 -1.07 -13.26 -11.78
CA VAL A 75 -2.45 -13.72 -11.98
C VAL A 75 -2.70 -14.60 -10.73
N ARG A 76 -3.68 -14.37 -9.86
CA ARG A 76 -5.10 -14.28 -10.16
C ARG A 76 -5.81 -13.27 -9.28
N GLN A 77 -6.52 -12.41 -9.98
CA GLN A 77 -7.67 -11.66 -9.51
C GLN A 77 -8.66 -12.58 -8.81
N GLN A 78 -9.08 -12.21 -7.60
CA GLN A 78 -10.39 -12.58 -7.09
C GLN A 78 -11.09 -11.29 -6.70
N VAL A 79 -11.53 -10.56 -7.73
CA VAL A 79 -12.60 -9.58 -7.58
C VAL A 79 -13.84 -10.38 -7.20
N ARG A 80 -14.24 -10.26 -5.94
CA ARG A 80 -15.62 -10.54 -5.52
C ARG A 80 -15.98 -9.54 -4.44
N MET A 81 -16.48 -8.38 -4.85
CA MET A 81 -17.73 -7.74 -4.42
C MET A 81 -18.10 -6.68 -5.46
#